data_AF-A0A6B3CPU7-F1
#
_entry.id   AF-A0A6B3CPU7-F1
#
_cell.length_a   1.000
_cell.length_b   1.000
_cell.length_c   1.000
_cell.angle_alpha   90.00
_cell.angle_beta   90.00
_cell.angle_gamma   90.00
#
_symmetry.space_group_name_H-M   'P 1'
#
loop_
_entity.id
_entity.type
_entity.pdbx_description
1 polymer ?
#
loop_
_entity_poly.entity_id
_entity_poly.type
_entity_poly.pdbx_seq_one_letter_code
_entity_poly.pdbx_strand_id
1 'polypeptide(L)'
;LKNSTLPTRDDAYTGQVKTDPGIAGFQTVLPAAQPRPALPEYSSLWTPLDDALPQIAGGKKSLDDGLGDVETAIAKLVPDFSK
;
A
#
# COMPACT_ATOMS: atom_id res chain seq x y z
N LEU A 1 21.76 -3.36 11.02
CA LEU A 1 21.57 -2.05 11.71
C LEU A 1 20.53 -2.21 12.83
N LYS A 2 20.44 -1.33 13.84
CA LYS A 2 19.53 -1.57 15.00
C LYS A 2 18.04 -1.59 14.63
N ASN A 3 17.64 -0.86 13.59
CA ASN A 3 16.25 -0.66 13.18
C ASN A 3 15.92 -1.19 11.77
N SER A 4 16.93 -1.59 10.97
CA SER A 4 16.79 -2.14 9.60
C SER A 4 15.81 -1.40 8.68
N THR A 5 15.59 -0.10 8.90
CA THR A 5 14.74 0.75 8.08
C THR A 5 15.49 1.27 6.87
N LEU A 6 14.79 1.43 5.74
CA LEU A 6 15.34 2.10 4.57
C LEU A 6 15.57 3.60 4.84
N PRO A 7 16.79 4.12 4.62
CA PRO A 7 17.02 5.56 4.60
C PRO A 7 16.22 6.26 3.51
N THR A 8 15.70 7.45 3.81
CA THR A 8 15.07 8.35 2.82
C THR A 8 16.06 9.33 2.18
N ARG A 9 17.26 9.49 2.76
CA ARG A 9 18.36 10.26 2.18
C ARG A 9 19.27 9.35 1.38
N ASP A 10 19.60 9.75 0.16
CA ASP A 10 20.46 8.97 -0.73
C ASP A 10 21.88 8.79 -0.16
N ASP A 11 22.41 9.80 0.53
CA ASP A 11 23.76 9.77 1.10
C ASP A 11 23.91 8.88 2.33
N ALA A 12 22.81 8.42 2.92
CA ALA A 12 22.81 7.48 4.03
C ALA A 12 23.09 6.03 3.58
N TYR A 13 23.05 5.73 2.28
CA TYR A 13 23.37 4.41 1.74
C TYR A 13 24.89 4.18 1.62
N THR A 14 25.55 4.14 2.78
CA THR A 14 26.97 3.75 2.89
C THR A 14 27.19 2.29 2.51
N GLY A 15 28.45 1.87 2.35
CA GLY A 15 28.79 0.46 2.08
C GLY A 15 28.19 -0.50 3.10
N GLN A 16 28.33 -0.19 4.39
CA GLN A 16 27.77 -1.00 5.49
C GLN A 16 26.23 -1.13 5.39
N VAL A 17 25.55 -0.04 5.01
CA VAL A 17 24.08 0.00 4.86
C VAL A 17 23.64 -0.84 3.66
N LYS A 18 24.33 -0.72 2.52
CA LYS A 18 24.04 -1.50 1.30
C LYS A 18 24.30 -3.00 1.46
N THR A 19 25.20 -3.40 2.36
CA THR A 19 25.48 -4.82 2.65
C THR A 19 24.52 -5.47 3.66
N ASP A 20 23.65 -4.68 4.32
CA ASP A 20 22.61 -5.25 5.18
C ASP A 20 21.58 -6.00 4.32
N PRO A 21 21.34 -7.30 4.52
CA PRO A 21 20.53 -8.11 3.62
C PRO A 21 19.06 -7.67 3.59
N GLY A 22 18.53 -7.13 4.69
CA GLY A 22 17.18 -6.58 4.73
C GLY A 22 17.06 -5.35 3.85
N ILE A 23 18.03 -4.43 3.96
CA ILE A 23 18.07 -3.21 3.16
C ILE A 23 18.29 -3.54 1.68
N ALA A 24 19.25 -4.41 1.36
CA ALA A 24 19.53 -4.82 -0.01
C ALA A 24 18.28 -5.43 -0.67
N GLY A 25 17.55 -6.30 0.04
CA GLY A 25 16.30 -6.87 -0.45
C GLY A 25 15.24 -5.80 -0.74
N PHE A 26 14.95 -4.93 0.23
CA PHE A 26 13.93 -3.89 0.04
C PHE A 26 14.31 -2.83 -1.00
N GLN A 27 15.59 -2.54 -1.21
CA GLN A 27 16.04 -1.63 -2.27
C GLN A 27 15.63 -2.12 -3.67
N THR A 28 15.58 -3.44 -3.90
CA THR A 28 15.23 -3.98 -5.23
C THR A 28 13.79 -3.68 -5.63
N VAL A 29 12.88 -3.48 -4.67
CA VAL A 29 11.47 -3.20 -4.94
C VAL A 29 11.12 -1.72 -4.93
N LEU A 30 11.99 -0.86 -4.38
CA LEU A 30 11.76 0.60 -4.30
C LEU A 30 11.49 1.27 -5.65
N PRO A 31 12.19 0.96 -6.76
CA PRO A 31 11.90 1.58 -8.04
C PRO A 31 10.50 1.30 -8.59
N ALA A 32 9.86 0.20 -8.15
CA ALA A 32 8.49 -0.16 -8.53
C ALA A 32 7.46 0.33 -7.50
N ALA A 33 7.89 0.79 -6.33
CA ALA A 33 7.00 1.24 -5.27
C ALA A 33 6.28 2.53 -5.69
N GLN A 34 5.00 2.61 -5.33
CA GLN A 34 4.20 3.83 -5.50
C GLN A 34 3.83 4.36 -4.12
N PRO A 35 4.01 5.68 -3.87
CA PRO A 35 3.49 6.28 -2.66
C PRO A 35 1.96 6.18 -2.65
N ARG A 36 1.38 6.08 -1.45
CA ARG A 36 -0.09 6.20 -1.32
C ARG A 36 -0.53 7.61 -1.77
N PRO A 37 -1.76 7.75 -2.30
CA PRO A 37 -2.30 9.06 -2.65
C PRO A 37 -2.27 10.04 -1.47
N ALA A 38 -1.80 11.26 -1.71
CA ALA A 38 -1.71 12.31 -0.70
C ALA A 38 -3.04 13.07 -0.54
N LEU A 39 -4.10 12.36 -0.15
CA LEU A 39 -5.43 12.90 0.07
C LEU A 39 -5.72 13.11 1.57
N PRO A 40 -6.55 14.10 1.95
CA PRO A 40 -7.15 14.13 3.27
C PRO A 40 -7.86 12.80 3.54
N GLU A 41 -7.68 12.26 4.74
CA GLU A 41 -8.25 10.97 5.12
C GLU A 41 -7.94 9.80 4.17
N TYR A 42 -6.80 9.81 3.47
CA TYR A 42 -6.43 8.73 2.54
C TYR A 42 -6.48 7.33 3.17
N SER A 43 -6.30 7.22 4.49
CA SER A 43 -6.41 5.96 5.23
C SER A 43 -7.79 5.33 5.07
N SER A 44 -8.85 6.14 5.01
CA SER A 44 -10.24 5.70 4.86
C SER A 44 -10.49 4.98 3.53
N LEU A 45 -9.65 5.20 2.51
CA LEU A 45 -9.72 4.50 1.22
C LEU A 45 -9.40 3.00 1.33
N TRP A 46 -8.72 2.56 2.41
CA TRP A 46 -8.26 1.18 2.56
C TRP A 46 -9.21 0.32 3.38
N THR A 47 -10.03 0.90 4.26
CA THR A 47 -11.02 0.15 5.05
C THR A 47 -11.96 -0.71 4.20
N PRO A 48 -12.49 -0.24 3.04
CA PRO A 48 -13.31 -1.09 2.18
C PRO A 48 -12.56 -2.35 1.69
N LEU A 49 -11.26 -2.22 1.38
CA LEU A 49 -10.42 -3.34 0.99
C LEU A 49 -10.13 -4.28 2.17
N ASP A 50 -9.83 -3.73 3.34
CA ASP A 50 -9.60 -4.51 4.57
C ASP A 50 -10.82 -5.39 4.93
N ASP A 51 -12.04 -4.90 4.69
CA ASP A 51 -13.27 -5.63 4.93
C ASP A 51 -13.60 -6.66 3.82
N ALA A 52 -13.38 -6.28 2.55
CA ALA A 52 -13.78 -7.10 1.40
C ALA A 52 -12.82 -8.26 1.14
N LEU A 53 -11.50 -8.04 1.23
CA LEU A 53 -10.50 -9.06 0.87
C LEU A 53 -10.63 -10.35 1.71
N PRO A 54 -10.83 -10.31 3.05
CA PRO A 54 -11.08 -11.50 3.84
C PRO A 54 -12.40 -12.21 3.47
N GLN A 55 -13.42 -11.47 3.08
CA GLN A 55 -14.71 -12.05 2.64
C GLN A 55 -14.57 -12.76 1.29
N ILE A 56 -13.84 -12.16 0.35
CA ILE A 56 -13.52 -12.75 -0.95
C ILE A 56 -12.67 -14.01 -0.74
N ALA A 57 -11.56 -13.90 0.01
CA ALA A 57 -10.66 -15.02 0.27
C ALA A 57 -11.34 -16.17 1.02
N GLY A 58 -12.31 -15.85 1.89
CA GLY A 58 -13.12 -16.83 2.61
C GLY A 58 -14.32 -17.37 1.82
N GLY A 59 -14.51 -16.98 0.56
CA GLY A 59 -15.62 -17.45 -0.29
C GLY A 59 -17.00 -16.94 0.12
N LYS A 60 -17.09 -15.93 1.00
CA LYS A 60 -18.36 -15.31 1.43
C LYS A 60 -18.94 -14.34 0.41
N LYS A 61 -18.07 -13.82 -0.47
CA LYS A 61 -18.43 -13.00 -1.64
C LYS A 61 -17.64 -13.46 -2.85
N SER A 62 -18.20 -13.28 -4.04
CA SER A 62 -17.44 -13.44 -5.28
C SER A 62 -16.40 -12.31 -5.41
N LEU A 63 -15.39 -12.51 -6.26
CA LEU A 63 -14.38 -11.47 -6.53
C LEU A 63 -15.03 -10.21 -7.10
N ASP A 64 -15.90 -10.38 -8.09
CA ASP A 64 -16.56 -9.27 -8.78
C ASP A 64 -17.47 -8.48 -7.84
N ASP A 65 -18.30 -9.17 -7.04
CA ASP A 65 -19.19 -8.50 -6.07
C ASP A 65 -18.38 -7.77 -5.00
N GLY A 66 -17.35 -8.42 -4.44
CA GLY A 66 -16.54 -7.84 -3.39
C GLY A 66 -15.74 -6.62 -3.85
N LEU A 67 -15.17 -6.66 -5.06
CA LEU A 67 -14.44 -5.51 -5.62
C LEU A 67 -15.38 -4.40 -6.12
N GLY A 68 -16.58 -4.74 -6.62
CA GLY A 68 -17.60 -3.75 -6.99
C GLY A 68 -18.11 -2.95 -5.79
N ASP A 69 -18.29 -3.63 -4.64
CA ASP A 69 -18.62 -2.96 -3.37
C ASP A 69 -17.51 -2.02 -2.91
N VAL A 70 -16.25 -2.43 -3.05
CA VAL A 70 -15.06 -1.60 -2.74
C VAL A 70 -15.03 -0.35 -3.60
N GLU A 71 -15.19 -0.50 -4.92
CA GLU A 71 -15.23 0.63 -5.85
C GLU A 71 -16.32 1.63 -5.44
N THR A 72 -17.53 1.12 -5.17
CA THR A 72 -18.67 1.94 -4.75
C THR A 72 -18.39 2.67 -3.43
N ALA A 73 -17.74 2.02 -2.47
CA ALA A 73 -17.39 2.63 -1.20
C ALA A 73 -16.30 3.70 -1.34
N ILE A 74 -15.25 3.42 -2.12
CA ILE A 74 -14.18 4.38 -2.41
C ILE A 74 -14.74 5.62 -3.13
N ALA A 75 -15.59 5.43 -4.14
CA ALA A 75 -16.19 6.55 -4.88
C ALA A 75 -16.99 7.51 -3.97
N LYS A 76 -17.60 7.01 -2.89
CA LYS A 76 -18.30 7.84 -1.89
C LYS A 76 -17.36 8.68 -1.03
N LEU A 77 -16.11 8.22 -0.84
CA LEU A 77 -15.09 8.93 -0.06
C LEU A 77 -14.40 10.03 -0.87
N VAL A 78 -14.37 9.89 -2.19
CA VAL A 78 -13.77 10.86 -3.11
C VAL A 78 -14.79 11.35 -4.15
N PRO A 79 -15.90 11.99 -3.71
CA PRO A 79 -17.01 12.35 -4.59
C PRO A 79 -16.60 13.33 -5.71
N ASP A 80 -15.55 14.13 -5.51
CA ASP A 80 -15.03 15.05 -6.53
C ASP A 80 -14.16 14.36 -7.60
N PHE A 81 -13.87 13.07 -7.42
CA PHE A 81 -13.03 12.26 -8.32
C PHE A 81 -13.80 11.10 -8.96
N SER A 82 -15.09 10.94 -8.67
CA SER A 82 -15.95 9.98 -9.34
C SER A 82 -16.35 10.50 -10.73
N LYS A 83 -16.54 9.56 -11.69
CA LYS A 83 -16.89 9.87 -13.08
C LYS A 83 -18.29 10.44 -13.22
#